data_AF-A0A1C6KLZ8-F1
#
_entry.id   AF-A0A1C6KLZ8-F1
#
_cell.length_a   1.000
_cell.length_b   1.000
_cell.length_c   1.000
_cell.angle_alpha   90.00
_cell.angle_beta   90.00
_cell.angle_gamma   90.00
#
_symmetry.space_group_name_H-M   'P 1'
#
loop_
_entity.id
_entity.type
_entity.pdbx_description
1 polymer ?
#
loop_
_entity_poly.entity_id
_entity_poly.type
_entity_poly.pdbx_seq_one_letter_code
_entity_poly.pdbx_strand_id
1 'polypeptide(L)'
;MRLYYLVFVDPYNKVCILQSTSNMMYVMRKQLTPDQIEEIFRKLSLIFEFAVQSATAESVHADYIMTRNLKDFTKSKVIAFIPTDLLARI
;
A
#
# COMPACT_ATOMS: atom_id res chain seq x y z
N MET A 1 11.78 12.83 -4.34
CA MET A 1 11.79 12.01 -3.12
C MET A 1 10.39 12.02 -2.53
N ARG A 2 9.60 10.95 -2.67
CA ARG A 2 8.24 10.86 -2.08
C ARG A 2 8.38 10.28 -0.67
N LEU A 3 7.92 11.00 0.35
CA LEU A 3 7.91 10.51 1.73
C LEU A 3 6.73 9.54 1.89
N TYR A 4 7.06 8.28 2.19
CA TYR A 4 6.09 7.25 2.53
C TYR A 4 6.10 7.08 4.05
N TYR A 5 4.94 7.25 4.69
CA TYR A 5 4.73 6.95 6.12
C TYR A 5 4.10 5.56 6.22
N LEU A 6 4.75 4.63 6.93
CA LEU A 6 4.16 3.33 7.22
C LEU A 6 3.53 3.37 8.61
N VAL A 7 2.25 3.02 8.70
CA VAL A 7 1.56 2.84 9.99
C VAL A 7 1.65 1.35 10.34
N PHE A 8 2.51 1.01 11.30
CA PHE A 8 2.43 -0.29 11.96
C PHE A 8 1.35 -0.22 13.06
N VAL A 9 0.33 -1.07 12.97
CA VAL A 9 -0.60 -1.33 14.06
C VAL A 9 -0.26 -2.71 14.62
N ASP A 10 0.43 -2.74 15.75
CA ASP A 10 0.65 -3.96 16.53
C ASP A 10 -0.72 -4.40 17.13
N PRO A 11 -1.20 -5.63 16.85
CA PRO A 11 -2.48 -6.11 17.37
C PRO A 11 -2.50 -6.31 18.90
N TYR A 12 -1.33 -6.34 19.56
CA TYR A 12 -1.17 -6.53 21.00
C TYR A 12 -0.90 -5.22 21.76
N ASN A 13 -0.21 -4.25 21.16
CA ASN A 13 0.28 -3.07 21.90
C ASN A 13 -0.32 -1.71 21.52
N LYS A 14 -1.16 -1.58 20.48
CA LYS A 14 -1.76 -0.29 20.06
C LYS A 14 -0.75 0.87 19.91
N VAL A 15 0.53 0.58 19.64
CA VAL A 15 1.55 1.60 19.42
C VAL A 15 1.55 1.96 17.93
N CYS A 16 1.26 3.22 17.63
CA CYS A 16 1.38 3.78 16.28
C CYS A 16 2.77 4.43 16.15
N ILE A 17 3.64 3.85 15.33
CA ILE A 17 4.95 4.46 15.03
C ILE A 17 4.93 5.00 13.60
N LEU A 18 4.91 6.32 13.47
CA LEU A 18 5.16 7.02 12.22
C LEU A 18 6.67 7.08 11.99
N GLN A 19 7.22 6.14 11.21
CA GLN A 19 8.61 6.25 10.76
C GLN A 19 8.69 6.88 9.37
N SER A 20 9.49 7.93 9.25
CA SER A 20 9.89 8.46 7.95
C SER A 20 10.65 7.38 7.16
N THR A 21 10.64 7.49 5.83
CA THR A 21 11.45 6.61 4.96
C THR A 21 12.92 6.59 5.41
N SER A 22 13.45 7.72 5.89
CA SER A 22 14.80 7.82 6.43
C SER A 22 15.03 6.97 7.68
N ASN A 23 14.08 6.94 8.62
CA ASN A 23 14.20 6.14 9.85
C ASN A 23 14.17 4.64 9.55
N MET A 24 13.27 4.21 8.65
CA MET A 24 13.24 2.81 8.20
C MET A 24 14.55 2.42 7.51
N MET A 25 15.05 3.27 6.59
CA MET A 25 16.32 3.01 5.91
C MET A 25 17.50 2.96 6.88
N TYR A 26 17.52 3.80 7.91
CA TYR A 26 18.56 3.78 8.94
C TYR A 26 18.59 2.43 9.68
N VAL A 27 17.44 1.95 10.14
CA VAL A 27 17.33 0.67 10.86
C VAL A 27 17.69 -0.51 9.93
N MET A 28 17.13 -0.53 8.72
CA MET A 28 17.37 -1.60 7.76
C MET A 28 18.85 -1.71 7.37
N ARG A 29 19.54 -0.58 7.15
CA ARG A 29 20.98 -0.56 6.83
C ARG A 29 21.88 -1.14 7.94
N LYS A 30 21.39 -1.23 9.18
CA LYS A 30 22.14 -1.81 10.30
C LYS A 30 22.07 -3.33 10.35
N GLN A 31 21.05 -3.93 9.75
CA GLN A 31 20.69 -5.34 9.99
C GLN A 31 20.52 -6.17 8.71
N LEU A 32 20.36 -5.52 7.55
CA LEU A 32 19.98 -6.17 6.29
C LEU A 32 20.99 -5.88 5.18
N THR A 33 21.09 -6.80 4.23
CA THR A 33 21.87 -6.61 3.00
C THR A 33 21.15 -5.65 2.04
N PRO A 34 21.85 -4.99 1.11
CA PRO A 34 21.22 -4.14 0.10
C PRO A 34 20.05 -4.81 -0.64
N ASP A 35 20.21 -6.08 -1.03
CA ASP A 35 19.18 -6.83 -1.75
C ASP A 35 17.91 -7.05 -0.90
N GLN A 36 18.07 -7.34 0.39
CA GLN A 36 16.95 -7.46 1.33
C GLN A 36 16.24 -6.12 1.52
N ILE A 37 17.00 -5.02 1.60
CA ILE A 37 16.44 -3.66 1.71
C ILE A 37 15.63 -3.32 0.47
N GLU A 38 16.15 -3.62 -0.72
CA GLU A 38 15.45 -3.40 -1.99
C GLU A 38 14.15 -4.21 -2.05
N GLU A 39 14.19 -5.47 -1.65
CA GLU A 39 13.01 -6.33 -1.65
C GLU A 39 11.92 -5.79 -0.70
N ILE A 40 12.29 -5.40 0.51
CA ILE A 40 11.37 -4.80 1.49
C ILE A 40 10.83 -3.48 0.96
N PHE A 41 11.69 -2.61 0.44
CA PHE A 41 11.28 -1.32 -0.11
C PHE A 41 10.25 -1.49 -1.23
N ARG A 42 10.49 -2.44 -2.15
CA ARG A 42 9.55 -2.78 -3.22
C ARG A 42 8.19 -3.23 -2.66
N LYS A 43 8.18 -4.11 -1.66
CA LYS A 43 6.96 -4.59 -1.01
C LYS A 43 6.19 -3.44 -0.33
N LEU A 44 6.89 -2.58 0.40
CA LEU A 44 6.29 -1.43 1.08
C LEU A 44 5.72 -0.41 0.09
N SER A 45 6.43 -0.15 -1.02
CA SER A 45 5.96 0.73 -2.09
C SER A 45 4.64 0.23 -2.68
N LEU A 46 4.54 -1.09 -2.93
CA LEU A 46 3.32 -1.71 -3.44
C LEU A 46 2.16 -1.55 -2.45
N ILE A 47 2.41 -1.84 -1.15
CA ILE A 47 1.40 -1.71 -0.10
C ILE A 47 0.87 -0.28 -0.02
N PHE A 48 1.77 0.69 -0.04
CA PHE A 48 1.37 2.09 0.05
C PHE A 48 0.56 2.54 -1.16
N GLU A 49 0.93 2.10 -2.35
CA GLU A 49 0.24 2.46 -3.59
C GLU A 49 -1.24 2.05 -3.56
N PHE A 50 -1.55 0.77 -3.31
CA PHE A 50 -2.95 0.33 -3.32
C PHE A 50 -3.73 0.82 -2.09
N ALA A 51 -3.07 0.97 -0.94
CA ALA A 51 -3.73 1.48 0.27
C ALA A 51 -4.18 2.94 0.09
N VAL A 52 -3.30 3.77 -0.49
CA VAL A 52 -3.66 5.17 -0.82
C VAL A 52 -4.73 5.21 -1.88
N GLN A 53 -4.61 4.42 -2.97
CA GLN A 53 -5.65 4.38 -4.00
C GLN A 53 -7.02 3.97 -3.43
N SER A 54 -7.06 2.97 -2.53
CA SER A 54 -8.29 2.52 -1.88
C SER A 54 -8.90 3.63 -1.02
N ALA A 55 -8.09 4.29 -0.18
CA ALA A 55 -8.55 5.40 0.65
C ALA A 55 -9.00 6.61 -0.19
N THR A 56 -8.29 6.91 -1.28
CA THR A 56 -8.67 7.98 -2.20
C THR A 56 -9.99 7.67 -2.88
N ALA A 57 -10.18 6.46 -3.41
CA ALA A 57 -11.42 6.04 -4.04
C ALA A 57 -12.61 6.17 -3.08
N GLU A 58 -12.44 5.76 -1.82
CA GLU A 58 -13.46 5.96 -0.77
C GLU A 58 -13.74 7.45 -0.54
N SER A 59 -12.69 8.27 -0.40
CA SER A 59 -12.84 9.70 -0.08
C SER A 59 -13.54 10.52 -1.17
N VAL A 60 -13.39 10.11 -2.43
CA VAL A 60 -14.04 10.77 -3.58
C VAL A 60 -15.37 10.12 -3.96
N HIS A 61 -15.84 9.13 -3.19
CA HIS A 61 -17.04 8.36 -3.47
C HIS A 61 -17.04 7.75 -4.88
N ALA A 62 -15.88 7.23 -5.33
CA ALA A 62 -15.79 6.55 -6.61
C ALA A 62 -16.69 5.31 -6.63
N ASP A 63 -17.38 5.07 -7.75
CA ASP A 63 -18.22 3.87 -7.92
C ASP A 63 -17.37 2.58 -7.94
N TYR A 64 -16.17 2.65 -8.50
CA TYR A 64 -15.26 1.52 -8.61
C TYR A 64 -13.80 1.94 -8.79
N ILE A 65 -12.89 0.99 -8.55
CA ILE A 65 -11.46 1.07 -8.86
C ILE A 65 -11.18 0.18 -10.08
N MET A 66 -10.52 0.70 -11.10
CA MET A 66 -10.00 -0.11 -12.21
C MET A 66 -8.54 -0.50 -11.93
N THR A 67 -8.23 -1.80 -11.93
CA THR A 67 -6.88 -2.31 -11.64
C THR A 67 -6.62 -3.62 -12.38
N ARG A 68 -5.36 -3.92 -12.68
CA ARG A 68 -4.98 -5.25 -13.22
C ARG A 68 -4.75 -6.30 -12.13
N ASN A 69 -4.75 -5.91 -10.85
CA ASN A 69 -4.41 -6.79 -9.74
C ASN A 69 -5.46 -6.74 -8.63
N LEU A 70 -6.55 -7.49 -8.80
CA LEU A 70 -7.68 -7.51 -7.87
C LEU A 70 -7.28 -7.92 -6.44
N LYS A 71 -6.25 -8.76 -6.29
CA LYS A 71 -5.83 -9.28 -4.96
C LYS A 71 -5.43 -8.17 -3.99
N ASP A 72 -4.88 -7.07 -4.51
CA ASP A 72 -4.42 -5.93 -3.71
C ASP A 72 -5.60 -5.14 -3.12
N PHE A 73 -6.78 -5.25 -3.72
CA PHE A 73 -7.99 -4.50 -3.34
C PHE A 73 -9.04 -5.35 -2.63
N THR A 74 -8.70 -6.58 -2.23
CA THR A 74 -9.62 -7.50 -1.52
C THR A 74 -10.19 -6.94 -0.22
N LYS A 75 -9.49 -6.00 0.42
CA LYS A 75 -9.93 -5.29 1.64
C LYS A 75 -10.47 -3.88 1.39
N SER A 76 -10.53 -3.44 0.13
CA SER A 76 -11.07 -2.13 -0.23
C SER A 76 -12.59 -2.09 0.02
N LYS A 77 -13.10 -0.95 0.48
CA LYS A 77 -14.55 -0.71 0.55
C LYS A 77 -15.15 -0.37 -0.81
N VAL A 78 -14.35 0.19 -1.72
CA VAL A 78 -14.72 0.44 -3.11
C VAL A 78 -14.39 -0.79 -3.93
N ILE A 79 -15.37 -1.32 -4.67
CA ILE A 79 -15.21 -2.51 -5.50
C ILE A 79 -14.18 -2.27 -6.60
N ALA A 80 -13.37 -3.29 -6.89
CA ALA A 80 -12.36 -3.23 -7.93
C ALA A 80 -12.69 -4.15 -9.11
N PHE A 81 -12.37 -3.71 -10.33
CA PHE A 81 -12.54 -4.46 -11.57
C PHE A 81 -11.24 -4.52 -12.37
N ILE A 82 -11.02 -5.65 -13.06
CA ILE A 82 -10.11 -5.67 -14.20
C ILE A 82 -10.75 -4.98 -15.41
N PRO A 83 -9.95 -4.35 -16.30
CA PRO A 83 -10.49 -3.58 -17.42
C PRO A 83 -11.47 -4.39 -18.30
N THR A 84 -11.19 -5.66 -18.55
CA THR A 84 -12.06 -6.55 -19.35
C THR A 84 -13.42 -6.80 -18.71
N ASP A 85 -13.47 -6.93 -17.37
CA ASP A 85 -14.72 -7.17 -16.64
C ASP A 85 -15.59 -5.91 -16.62
N LEU A 86 -14.96 -4.73 -16.59
CA LEU A 86 -15.69 -3.47 -16.68
C LEU A 86 -16.26 -3.27 -18.09
N LEU A 87 -15.47 -3.56 -19.12
CA LEU A 87 -15.93 -3.45 -20.53
C LEU A 87 -17.13 -4.34 -20.82
N ALA A 88 -17.24 -5.51 -20.15
CA ALA A 88 -18.39 -6.40 -20.31
C ALA A 88 -19.68 -5.88 -19.63
N ARG A 89 -19.60 -4.80 -18.84
CA ARG A 89 -20.71 -4.23 -18.04
C ARG A 89 -21.23 -2.90 -18.59
N ILE A 90 -20.59 -2.35 -19.61
CA ILE A 90 -21.00 -1.12 -20.32
C ILE A 90 -21.47 -1.46 -21.74
#